data_AF-A0A024K6S0-F1
#
_entry.id   AF-A0A024K6S0-F1
#
_cell.length_a   1.000
_cell.length_b   1.000
_cell.length_c   1.000
_cell.angle_alpha   90.00
_cell.angle_beta   90.00
_cell.angle_gamma   90.00
#
_symmetry.space_group_name_H-M   'P 1'
#
loop_
_entity.id
_entity.type
_entity.pdbx_description
1 polymer ?
#
loop_
_entity_poly.entity_id
_entity_poly.type
_entity_poly.pdbx_seq_one_letter_code
_entity_poly.pdbx_strand_id
1 'polypeptide(L)'
;MSTMTMNPLSALLAGAVDLLDIPPDLQKIVVARYQDVGNFLADNGGARCSVYPQGGFLLGTAIFPPQRTEYDIDLVFRDGITKDDTTQADLKERVGGMLDDYNDYKFGSDDAPDAFFEKRRCWTLSYSSQGFHLDVLPAVIDTDFRTSPNGILLTDTKLRPWQHANPKDYAIWFRGRSEEMRRKIAASARAENVADVPNWAVRSTLQRLVQVLKWHCYLDFANDVDNRPPSVLITTLAAHAYQGQDDLGDALLEVIDDMPNFIKTSNGRWLVLNPAQPKENFVDKWNEPDTAHRRQAFNSWLRRIQHDIETAANARDSGLDVLVDRLSGTFDRGVLAKSAANWARTTVDLRGQRRLGIASGTGALVIGSGRPTPPHGFYGRGRA
;
A
#
# COMPACT_ATOMS: atom_id res chain seq x y z
N MET A 1 -7.01 3.25 -31.82
CA MET A 1 -6.79 2.26 -30.75
C MET A 1 -5.31 2.22 -30.48
N SER A 2 -4.85 2.62 -29.30
CA SER A 2 -3.42 2.52 -28.96
C SER A 2 -3.02 1.06 -28.89
N THR A 3 -2.01 0.66 -29.66
CA THR A 3 -1.29 -0.61 -29.48
C THR A 3 -0.58 -0.55 -28.14
N MET A 4 -1.00 -1.40 -27.19
CA MET A 4 -0.32 -1.52 -25.90
C MET A 4 0.71 -2.64 -26.01
N THR A 5 1.99 -2.28 -25.95
CA THR A 5 3.10 -3.23 -25.87
C THR A 5 3.04 -3.92 -24.51
N MET A 6 3.07 -5.24 -24.50
CA MET A 6 3.08 -5.98 -23.24
C MET A 6 4.50 -6.07 -22.70
N ASN A 7 4.78 -5.38 -21.59
CA ASN A 7 6.00 -5.57 -20.80
C ASN A 7 5.83 -6.79 -19.88
N PRO A 8 6.58 -7.90 -20.10
CA PRO A 8 6.42 -9.12 -19.30
C PRO A 8 6.78 -8.93 -17.82
N LEU A 9 7.77 -8.07 -17.51
CA LEU A 9 8.13 -7.74 -16.13
C LEU A 9 6.97 -7.01 -15.44
N SER A 10 6.39 -6.00 -16.10
CA SER A 10 5.23 -5.28 -15.60
C SER A 10 4.04 -6.21 -15.35
N ALA A 11 3.75 -7.09 -16.31
CA ALA A 11 2.64 -8.04 -16.18
C ALA A 11 2.85 -9.03 -15.03
N LEU A 12 4.07 -9.56 -14.90
CA LEU A 12 4.43 -10.48 -13.82
C LEU A 12 4.31 -9.83 -12.44
N LEU A 13 4.88 -8.63 -12.27
CA LEU A 13 4.84 -7.92 -10.99
C LEU A 13 3.45 -7.39 -10.65
N ALA A 14 2.71 -6.86 -11.62
CA ALA A 14 1.32 -6.43 -11.43
C ALA A 14 0.45 -7.62 -11.00
N GLY A 15 0.52 -8.74 -11.70
CA GLY A 15 -0.22 -9.95 -11.35
C GLY A 15 0.22 -10.56 -10.00
N ALA A 16 1.46 -10.34 -9.58
CA ALA A 16 1.95 -10.78 -8.28
C ALA A 16 1.33 -9.94 -7.15
N VAL A 17 1.32 -8.61 -7.27
CA VAL A 17 0.68 -7.75 -6.26
C VAL A 17 -0.84 -7.81 -6.30
N ASP A 18 -1.46 -8.19 -7.43
CA ASP A 18 -2.89 -8.53 -7.49
C ASP A 18 -3.23 -9.70 -6.56
N LEU A 19 -2.33 -10.69 -6.43
CA LEU A 19 -2.51 -11.83 -5.53
C LEU A 19 -2.31 -11.47 -4.04
N LEU A 20 -1.64 -10.34 -3.77
CA LEU A 20 -1.39 -9.82 -2.42
C LEU A 20 -2.40 -8.74 -2.01
N ASP A 21 -3.28 -8.31 -2.91
CA ASP A 21 -4.39 -7.42 -2.58
C ASP A 21 -5.38 -8.11 -1.66
N ILE A 22 -6.07 -7.30 -0.84
CA ILE A 22 -7.24 -7.74 -0.09
C ILE A 22 -8.27 -8.28 -1.11
N PRO A 23 -8.67 -9.56 -1.02
CA PRO A 23 -9.66 -10.12 -1.93
C PRO A 23 -11.00 -9.38 -1.84
N PRO A 24 -11.79 -9.25 -2.92
CA PRO A 24 -13.03 -8.47 -2.91
C PRO A 24 -14.03 -8.86 -1.82
N ASP A 25 -14.16 -10.14 -1.51
CA ASP A 25 -15.08 -10.60 -0.46
C ASP A 25 -14.56 -10.27 0.94
N LEU A 26 -13.25 -10.43 1.18
CA LEU A 26 -12.63 -9.98 2.42
C LEU A 26 -12.71 -8.45 2.55
N GLN A 27 -12.59 -7.72 1.46
CA GLN A 27 -12.70 -6.26 1.46
C GLN A 27 -14.09 -5.81 1.92
N LYS A 28 -15.17 -6.49 1.49
CA LYS A 28 -16.53 -6.22 1.99
C LYS A 28 -16.64 -6.46 3.50
N ILE A 29 -16.04 -7.55 3.99
CA ILE A 29 -16.00 -7.87 5.41
C ILE A 29 -15.25 -6.79 6.19
N VAL A 30 -14.04 -6.43 5.75
CA VAL A 30 -13.24 -5.35 6.34
C VAL A 30 -14.04 -4.05 6.38
N VAL A 31 -14.72 -3.69 5.29
CA VAL A 31 -15.55 -2.48 5.22
C VAL A 31 -16.68 -2.52 6.24
N ALA A 32 -17.44 -3.62 6.29
CA ALA A 32 -18.52 -3.78 7.24
C ALA A 32 -18.01 -3.69 8.69
N ARG A 33 -16.87 -4.32 9.00
CA ARG A 33 -16.29 -4.38 10.35
C ARG A 33 -15.78 -3.03 10.81
N TYR A 34 -15.02 -2.31 9.99
CA TYR A 34 -14.53 -1.00 10.39
C TYR A 34 -15.66 0.03 10.49
N GLN A 35 -16.72 -0.10 9.68
CA GLN A 35 -17.90 0.76 9.77
C GLN A 35 -18.69 0.48 11.04
N ASP A 36 -18.89 -0.79 11.41
CA ASP A 36 -19.57 -1.19 12.63
C ASP A 36 -18.84 -0.67 13.89
N VAL A 37 -17.52 -0.90 13.98
CA VAL A 37 -16.68 -0.32 15.04
C VAL A 37 -16.72 1.21 15.00
N GLY A 38 -16.58 1.81 13.83
CA GLY A 38 -16.57 3.26 13.67
C GLY A 38 -17.88 3.92 14.09
N ASN A 39 -19.02 3.31 13.76
CA ASN A 39 -20.35 3.79 14.16
C ASN A 39 -20.54 3.66 15.66
N PHE A 40 -20.19 2.51 16.25
CA PHE A 40 -20.26 2.33 17.70
C PHE A 40 -19.44 3.39 18.45
N LEU A 41 -18.21 3.64 18.00
CA LEU A 41 -17.36 4.66 18.57
C LEU A 41 -17.89 6.08 18.35
N ALA A 42 -18.52 6.37 17.21
CA ALA A 42 -19.13 7.68 16.96
C ALA A 42 -20.33 7.93 17.87
N ASP A 43 -21.18 6.91 18.05
CA ASP A 43 -22.39 6.98 18.87
C ASP A 43 -22.06 7.14 20.37
N ASN A 44 -20.99 6.50 20.83
CA ASN A 44 -20.56 6.55 22.24
C ASN A 44 -19.49 7.63 22.53
N GLY A 45 -18.78 8.11 21.51
CA GLY A 45 -17.72 9.12 21.64
C GLY A 45 -18.26 10.54 21.78
N GLY A 46 -19.49 10.80 21.31
CA GLY A 46 -20.15 12.10 21.34
C GLY A 46 -19.99 12.90 20.05
N ALA A 47 -20.80 13.95 19.91
CA ALA A 47 -21.00 14.68 18.64
C ALA A 47 -19.75 15.35 18.02
N ARG A 48 -18.64 15.44 18.77
CA ARG A 48 -17.39 16.04 18.31
C ARG A 48 -16.40 15.00 17.75
N CYS A 49 -16.68 13.72 17.92
CA CYS A 49 -15.81 12.63 17.51
C CYS A 49 -16.04 12.26 16.04
N SER A 50 -14.99 11.81 15.37
CA SER A 50 -15.06 11.27 14.02
C SER A 50 -14.13 10.08 13.89
N VAL A 51 -14.61 9.01 13.24
CA VAL A 51 -13.82 7.81 12.96
C VAL A 51 -13.65 7.64 11.46
N TYR A 52 -12.43 7.35 11.01
CA TYR A 52 -12.14 7.18 9.59
C TYR A 52 -10.92 6.28 9.35
N PRO A 53 -10.87 5.56 8.21
CA PRO A 53 -9.71 4.74 7.86
C PRO A 53 -8.49 5.59 7.53
N GLN A 54 -7.31 5.01 7.72
CA GLN A 54 -6.02 5.58 7.33
C GLN A 54 -5.09 4.51 6.73
N GLY A 55 -3.81 4.85 6.58
CA GLY A 55 -2.77 3.88 6.27
C GLY A 55 -2.87 3.25 4.87
N GLY A 56 -2.28 2.07 4.72
CA GLY A 56 -2.19 1.37 3.43
C GLY A 56 -3.56 1.06 2.83
N PHE A 57 -4.55 0.76 3.67
CA PHE A 57 -5.93 0.52 3.24
C PHE A 57 -6.55 1.76 2.59
N LEU A 58 -6.47 2.92 3.26
CA LEU A 58 -6.99 4.18 2.71
C LEU A 58 -6.31 4.57 1.40
N LEU A 59 -5.03 4.25 1.21
CA LEU A 59 -4.28 4.58 -0.01
C LEU A 59 -4.50 3.59 -1.16
N GLY A 60 -5.12 2.43 -0.89
CA GLY A 60 -5.17 1.32 -1.85
C GLY A 60 -3.79 0.71 -2.12
N THR A 61 -2.94 0.66 -1.10
CA THR A 61 -1.59 0.07 -1.16
C THR A 61 -1.38 -0.99 -0.07
N ALA A 62 -2.45 -1.45 0.58
CA ALA A 62 -2.39 -2.59 1.48
C ALA A 62 -1.88 -3.83 0.72
N ILE A 63 -1.05 -4.64 1.38
CA ILE A 63 -0.55 -5.91 0.85
C ILE A 63 -0.65 -6.95 1.95
N PHE A 64 -0.88 -8.21 1.57
CA PHE A 64 -0.71 -9.35 2.45
C PHE A 64 0.79 -9.56 2.72
N PRO A 65 1.26 -9.40 3.96
CA PRO A 65 2.67 -9.59 4.27
C PRO A 65 3.01 -11.08 4.22
N PRO A 66 4.10 -11.51 3.57
CA PRO A 66 4.43 -12.94 3.47
C PRO A 66 4.65 -13.64 4.84
N GLN A 67 5.01 -12.88 5.87
CA GLN A 67 5.21 -13.39 7.25
C GLN A 67 4.04 -13.09 8.19
N ARG A 68 2.99 -12.39 7.73
CA ARG A 68 1.78 -12.17 8.53
C ARG A 68 0.68 -13.06 8.00
N THR A 69 -0.20 -13.47 8.90
CA THR A 69 -1.45 -14.15 8.58
C THR A 69 -2.59 -13.16 8.33
N GLU A 70 -2.33 -11.85 8.44
CA GLU A 70 -3.35 -10.83 8.55
C GLU A 70 -3.02 -9.53 7.80
N TYR A 71 -4.04 -8.94 7.20
CA TYR A 71 -4.03 -7.55 6.72
C TYR A 71 -4.12 -6.56 7.88
N ASP A 72 -3.46 -5.42 7.71
CA ASP A 72 -3.46 -4.31 8.66
C ASP A 72 -4.44 -3.24 8.21
N ILE A 73 -5.49 -3.00 9.00
CA ILE A 73 -6.52 -1.99 8.76
C ILE A 73 -6.43 -0.95 9.86
N ASP A 74 -6.03 0.26 9.50
CA ASP A 74 -5.86 1.36 10.45
C ASP A 74 -7.10 2.28 10.46
N LEU A 75 -7.61 2.60 11.65
CA LEU A 75 -8.58 3.66 11.89
C LEU A 75 -7.97 4.77 12.73
N VAL A 76 -8.48 5.99 12.56
CA VAL A 76 -8.29 7.10 13.49
C VAL A 76 -9.60 7.35 14.21
N PHE A 77 -9.59 7.31 15.54
CA PHE A 77 -10.59 7.94 16.37
C PHE A 77 -10.13 9.37 16.67
N ARG A 78 -10.73 10.36 16.02
CA ARG A 78 -10.38 11.78 16.20
C ARG A 78 -11.44 12.44 17.08
N ASP A 79 -11.04 12.84 18.27
CA ASP A 79 -11.84 13.69 19.15
C ASP A 79 -11.64 15.17 18.79
N GLY A 80 -12.71 15.97 18.91
CA GLY A 80 -12.73 17.41 18.67
C GLY A 80 -12.17 18.25 19.81
N ILE A 81 -11.71 17.63 20.91
CA ILE A 81 -10.97 18.31 21.98
C ILE A 81 -9.51 18.59 21.58
N THR A 82 -8.81 19.40 22.37
CA THR A 82 -7.40 19.76 22.15
C THR A 82 -6.47 19.02 23.12
N LYS A 83 -5.16 19.11 22.88
CA LYS A 83 -4.12 18.56 23.77
C LYS A 83 -4.09 19.15 25.17
N ASP A 84 -4.76 20.29 25.39
CA ASP A 84 -4.83 20.95 26.69
C ASP A 84 -6.05 20.48 27.51
N ASP A 85 -7.02 19.82 26.85
CA ASP A 85 -8.23 19.29 27.48
C ASP A 85 -8.06 17.85 28.02
N THR A 86 -6.98 17.16 27.63
CA THR A 86 -6.74 15.75 27.96
C THR A 86 -5.25 15.44 27.99
N THR A 87 -4.88 14.35 28.68
CA THR A 87 -3.57 13.73 28.46
C THR A 87 -3.64 12.65 27.39
N GLN A 88 -2.48 12.21 26.88
CA GLN A 88 -2.41 11.05 25.98
C GLN A 88 -2.92 9.77 26.66
N ALA A 89 -2.68 9.62 27.97
CA ALA A 89 -3.10 8.45 28.73
C ALA A 89 -4.63 8.44 28.89
N ASP A 90 -5.23 9.55 29.32
CA ASP A 90 -6.68 9.62 29.54
C ASP A 90 -7.47 9.44 28.24
N LEU A 91 -6.99 10.03 27.13
CA LEU A 91 -7.61 9.83 25.83
C LEU A 91 -7.55 8.36 25.42
N LYS A 92 -6.39 7.73 25.63
CA LYS A 92 -6.19 6.33 25.25
C LYS A 92 -7.03 5.40 26.10
N GLU A 93 -7.11 5.63 27.41
CA GLU A 93 -7.97 4.87 28.32
C GLU A 93 -9.45 5.04 27.94
N ARG A 94 -9.91 6.26 27.66
CA ARG A 94 -11.29 6.52 27.23
C ARG A 94 -11.64 5.77 25.95
N VAL A 95 -10.79 5.83 24.93
CA VAL A 95 -11.04 5.09 23.67
C VAL A 95 -10.94 3.58 23.88
N GLY A 96 -10.02 3.13 24.75
CA GLY A 96 -9.91 1.74 25.15
C GLY A 96 -11.18 1.22 25.82
N GLY A 97 -11.74 1.97 26.76
CA GLY A 97 -13.00 1.63 27.43
C GLY A 97 -14.17 1.50 26.45
N MET A 98 -14.31 2.43 25.50
CA MET A 98 -15.35 2.29 24.46
C MET A 98 -15.15 1.07 23.57
N LEU A 99 -13.91 0.67 23.30
CA LEU A 99 -13.62 -0.54 22.53
C LEU A 99 -13.84 -1.82 23.34
N ASP A 100 -13.60 -1.77 24.65
CA ASP A 100 -13.91 -2.85 25.59
C ASP A 100 -15.43 -3.05 25.67
N ASP A 101 -16.20 -1.96 25.80
CA ASP A 101 -17.67 -1.98 25.73
C ASP A 101 -18.18 -2.56 24.40
N TYR A 102 -17.54 -2.20 23.28
CA TYR A 102 -17.85 -2.79 21.96
C TYR A 102 -17.56 -4.29 21.92
N ASN A 103 -16.41 -4.69 22.45
CA ASN A 103 -15.99 -6.09 22.51
C ASN A 103 -16.98 -6.93 23.33
N ASP A 104 -17.42 -6.42 24.48
CA ASP A 104 -18.45 -7.03 25.32
C ASP A 104 -19.82 -7.07 24.62
N TYR A 105 -20.21 -5.97 23.96
CA TYR A 105 -21.46 -5.90 23.18
C TYR A 105 -21.53 -6.95 22.07
N LYS A 106 -20.39 -7.25 21.43
CA LYS A 106 -20.30 -8.25 20.37
C LYS A 106 -20.05 -9.67 20.86
N PHE A 107 -19.82 -9.88 22.16
CA PHE A 107 -19.45 -11.18 22.69
C PHE A 107 -20.44 -12.29 22.29
N GLY A 108 -19.92 -13.37 21.71
CA GLY A 108 -20.71 -14.51 21.25
C GLY A 108 -21.41 -14.32 19.88
N SER A 109 -21.22 -13.19 19.21
CA SER A 109 -21.66 -12.99 17.83
C SER A 109 -20.57 -13.40 16.81
N ASP A 110 -20.97 -13.74 15.59
CA ASP A 110 -20.05 -14.04 14.47
C ASP A 110 -19.17 -12.84 14.07
N ASP A 111 -19.54 -11.65 14.55
CA ASP A 111 -18.90 -10.37 14.25
C ASP A 111 -17.94 -9.92 15.35
N ALA A 112 -17.81 -10.70 16.43
CA ALA A 112 -16.89 -10.44 17.53
C ALA A 112 -15.43 -10.48 17.06
N PRO A 113 -14.57 -9.61 17.58
CA PRO A 113 -13.13 -9.79 17.42
C PRO A 113 -12.67 -11.06 18.17
N ASP A 114 -11.67 -11.74 17.63
CA ASP A 114 -11.04 -12.91 18.26
C ASP A 114 -10.21 -12.51 19.50
N ALA A 115 -9.68 -11.27 19.49
CA ALA A 115 -8.93 -10.71 20.61
C ALA A 115 -8.96 -9.18 20.60
N PHE A 116 -8.81 -8.58 21.78
CA PHE A 116 -8.68 -7.14 21.98
C PHE A 116 -7.50 -6.84 22.89
N PHE A 117 -6.60 -5.93 22.47
CA PHE A 117 -5.40 -5.59 23.26
C PHE A 117 -4.80 -4.22 22.91
N GLU A 118 -4.00 -3.67 23.83
CA GLU A 118 -3.31 -2.40 23.65
C GLU A 118 -1.98 -2.58 22.89
N LYS A 119 -1.72 -1.70 21.90
CA LYS A 119 -0.39 -1.48 21.31
C LYS A 119 0.15 -0.11 21.70
N ARG A 120 1.41 0.22 21.36
CA ARG A 120 2.03 1.51 21.72
C ARG A 120 1.19 2.76 21.42
N ARG A 121 0.56 2.84 20.24
CA ARG A 121 -0.17 4.03 19.78
C ARG A 121 -1.67 3.82 19.66
N CYS A 122 -2.09 2.60 19.35
CA CYS A 122 -3.47 2.23 19.05
C CYS A 122 -3.96 1.13 19.99
N TRP A 123 -5.26 0.85 19.88
CA TRP A 123 -5.90 -0.36 20.35
C TRP A 123 -6.15 -1.29 19.18
N THR A 124 -6.02 -2.59 19.37
CA THR A 124 -6.17 -3.58 18.30
C THR A 124 -7.35 -4.50 18.57
N LEU A 125 -8.24 -4.61 17.58
CA LEU A 125 -9.24 -5.66 17.47
C LEU A 125 -8.75 -6.69 16.45
N SER A 126 -8.43 -7.90 16.90
CA SER A 126 -7.96 -8.99 16.06
C SER A 126 -9.15 -9.71 15.42
N TYR A 127 -9.12 -9.88 14.10
CA TYR A 127 -10.03 -10.74 13.34
C TYR A 127 -9.20 -11.79 12.60
N SER A 128 -8.30 -12.44 13.33
CA SER A 128 -7.36 -13.46 12.85
C SER A 128 -8.08 -14.59 12.10
N SER A 129 -9.27 -14.98 12.56
CA SER A 129 -10.13 -15.97 11.90
C SER A 129 -10.61 -15.52 10.51
N GLN A 130 -10.70 -14.21 10.29
CA GLN A 130 -11.07 -13.58 9.01
C GLN A 130 -9.84 -13.06 8.23
N GLY A 131 -8.64 -13.13 8.80
CA GLY A 131 -7.38 -12.77 8.15
C GLY A 131 -7.04 -11.28 8.16
N PHE A 132 -7.49 -10.50 9.16
CA PHE A 132 -7.05 -9.11 9.34
C PHE A 132 -7.11 -8.67 10.82
N HIS A 133 -6.50 -7.53 11.14
CA HIS A 133 -6.77 -6.81 12.38
C HIS A 133 -7.10 -5.36 12.11
N LEU A 134 -7.79 -4.75 13.07
CA LEU A 134 -8.22 -3.37 13.05
C LEU A 134 -7.51 -2.59 14.17
N ASP A 135 -6.64 -1.66 13.80
CA ASP A 135 -5.91 -0.81 14.74
C ASP A 135 -6.61 0.56 14.84
N VAL A 136 -7.17 0.87 16.01
CA VAL A 136 -7.84 2.15 16.29
C VAL A 136 -6.89 3.10 17.00
N LEU A 137 -6.50 4.18 16.33
CA LEU A 137 -5.59 5.21 16.85
C LEU A 137 -6.37 6.36 17.51
N PRO A 138 -6.27 6.55 18.83
CA PRO A 138 -6.80 7.74 19.49
C PRO A 138 -6.01 8.99 19.11
N ALA A 139 -6.71 10.06 18.75
CA ALA A 139 -6.12 11.34 18.40
C ALA A 139 -7.03 12.52 18.75
N VAL A 140 -6.41 13.68 18.96
CA VAL A 140 -7.09 14.98 19.13
C VAL A 140 -6.81 15.89 17.94
N ILE A 141 -7.49 17.02 17.84
CA ILE A 141 -7.24 18.00 16.77
C ILE A 141 -5.91 18.73 17.00
N ASP A 142 -5.16 18.98 15.92
CA ASP A 142 -3.97 19.84 15.95
C ASP A 142 -4.36 21.29 15.61
N THR A 143 -4.75 22.08 16.61
CA THR A 143 -5.10 23.50 16.43
C THR A 143 -3.91 24.37 16.02
N ASP A 144 -2.68 23.92 16.25
CA ASP A 144 -1.47 24.65 15.86
C ASP A 144 -1.18 24.51 14.36
N PHE A 145 -1.78 23.52 13.69
CA PHE A 145 -1.61 23.28 12.26
C PHE A 145 -2.61 24.06 11.41
N ARG A 146 -2.35 25.35 11.22
CA ARG A 146 -3.26 26.27 10.50
C ARG A 146 -3.44 25.98 9.01
N THR A 147 -2.55 25.20 8.41
CA THR A 147 -2.60 24.87 6.97
C THR A 147 -3.78 23.95 6.63
N SER A 148 -4.24 23.14 7.59
CA SER A 148 -5.39 22.26 7.36
C SER A 148 -6.14 21.93 8.65
N PRO A 149 -7.48 21.89 8.61
CA PRO A 149 -8.28 21.44 9.74
C PRO A 149 -8.19 19.93 10.00
N ASN A 150 -7.53 19.16 9.13
CA ASN A 150 -7.41 17.70 9.25
C ASN A 150 -6.18 17.24 10.05
N GLY A 151 -5.33 18.17 10.49
CA GLY A 151 -4.21 17.87 11.37
C GLY A 151 -4.67 17.22 12.68
N ILE A 152 -3.92 16.21 13.11
CA ILE A 152 -4.17 15.48 14.35
C ILE A 152 -2.92 15.36 15.21
N LEU A 153 -3.14 15.18 16.50
CA LEU A 153 -2.14 14.80 17.49
C LEU A 153 -2.49 13.43 18.05
N LEU A 154 -1.58 12.47 17.91
CA LEU A 154 -1.83 11.06 18.25
C LEU A 154 -1.19 10.64 19.57
N THR A 155 -1.76 9.61 20.19
CA THR A 155 -1.26 9.00 21.44
C THR A 155 -0.05 8.09 21.20
N ASP A 156 0.91 8.08 22.12
CA ASP A 156 2.09 7.24 22.13
C ASP A 156 2.54 6.95 23.57
N THR A 157 2.42 5.70 24.02
CA THR A 157 2.73 5.32 25.41
C THR A 157 4.21 5.44 25.77
N LYS A 158 5.10 5.64 24.80
CA LYS A 158 6.54 5.79 25.03
C LYS A 158 7.02 7.24 24.91
N LEU A 159 6.20 8.17 24.41
CA LEU A 159 6.60 9.56 24.17
C LEU A 159 5.71 10.54 24.93
N ARG A 160 6.34 11.40 25.72
CA ARG A 160 5.62 12.49 26.43
C ARG A 160 5.03 13.54 25.47
N PRO A 161 5.75 14.01 24.42
CA PRO A 161 5.17 14.94 23.48
C PRO A 161 4.18 14.25 22.56
N TRP A 162 3.05 14.92 22.29
CA TRP A 162 2.12 14.53 21.25
C TRP A 162 2.83 14.45 19.90
N GLN A 163 2.51 13.42 19.12
CA GLN A 163 3.06 13.24 17.78
C GLN A 163 2.09 13.80 16.73
N HIS A 164 2.61 14.42 15.68
CA HIS A 164 1.81 15.04 14.64
C HIS A 164 1.53 14.05 13.51
N ALA A 165 0.33 14.13 12.93
CA ALA A 165 -0.01 13.46 11.67
C ALA A 165 -1.11 14.22 10.91
N ASN A 166 -1.33 13.87 9.65
CA ASN A 166 -2.49 14.33 8.87
C ASN A 166 -2.90 13.29 7.81
N PRO A 167 -3.55 12.18 8.22
CA PRO A 167 -3.78 11.04 7.33
C PRO A 167 -4.74 11.33 6.17
N LYS A 168 -5.76 12.18 6.40
CA LYS A 168 -6.75 12.54 5.36
C LYS A 168 -6.09 13.29 4.22
N ASP A 169 -5.34 14.35 4.54
CA ASP A 169 -4.69 15.15 3.51
C ASP A 169 -3.50 14.42 2.90
N TYR A 170 -2.84 13.52 3.64
CA TYR A 170 -1.83 12.64 3.06
C TYR A 170 -2.42 11.75 1.96
N ALA A 171 -3.62 11.21 2.16
CA ALA A 171 -4.31 10.42 1.13
C ALA A 171 -4.73 11.27 -0.09
N ILE A 172 -5.13 12.53 0.12
CA ILE A 172 -5.41 13.49 -0.95
C ILE A 172 -4.12 13.82 -1.73
N TRP A 173 -3.03 14.10 -1.02
CA TRP A 173 -1.72 14.35 -1.61
C TRP A 173 -1.25 13.16 -2.44
N PHE A 174 -1.31 11.94 -1.89
CA PHE A 174 -0.91 10.72 -2.58
C PHE A 174 -1.72 10.50 -3.85
N ARG A 175 -3.06 10.65 -3.80
CA ARG A 175 -3.94 10.63 -4.97
C ARG A 175 -3.51 11.67 -6.01
N GLY A 176 -3.12 12.86 -5.56
CA GLY A 176 -2.63 13.95 -6.40
C GLY A 176 -1.28 13.69 -7.09
N ARG A 177 -0.52 12.67 -6.67
CA ARG A 177 0.76 12.30 -7.31
C ARG A 177 0.60 11.47 -8.58
N SER A 178 -0.59 10.95 -8.87
CA SER A 178 -0.86 10.15 -10.07
C SER A 178 -2.09 10.63 -10.83
N GLU A 179 -1.88 11.23 -12.00
CA GLU A 179 -2.96 11.57 -12.93
C GLU A 179 -3.78 10.36 -13.34
N GLU A 180 -3.10 9.23 -13.58
CA GLU A 180 -3.72 7.96 -13.90
C GLU A 180 -4.69 7.51 -12.79
N MET A 181 -4.27 7.59 -11.54
CA MET A 181 -5.12 7.29 -10.39
C MET A 181 -6.34 8.22 -10.33
N ARG A 182 -6.15 9.53 -10.50
CA ARG A 182 -7.26 10.51 -10.53
C ARG A 182 -8.27 10.20 -11.63
N ARG A 183 -7.78 9.86 -12.84
CA ARG A 183 -8.64 9.46 -13.97
C ARG A 183 -9.44 8.18 -13.65
N LYS A 184 -8.78 7.16 -13.08
CA LYS A 184 -9.44 5.89 -12.71
C LYS A 184 -10.52 6.10 -11.64
N ILE A 185 -10.24 6.90 -10.61
CA ILE A 185 -11.21 7.22 -9.55
C ILE A 185 -12.42 7.94 -10.13
N ALA A 186 -12.19 8.97 -10.95
CA ALA A 186 -13.27 9.71 -11.60
C ALA A 186 -14.13 8.82 -12.52
N ALA A 187 -13.51 7.86 -13.22
CA ALA A 187 -14.24 6.89 -14.04
C ALA A 187 -15.09 5.94 -13.18
N SER A 188 -14.55 5.44 -12.07
CA SER A 188 -15.28 4.57 -11.13
C SER A 188 -16.46 5.29 -10.48
N ALA A 189 -16.25 6.53 -10.01
CA ALA A 189 -17.32 7.34 -9.41
C ALA A 189 -18.48 7.59 -10.38
N ARG A 190 -18.18 7.85 -11.67
CA ARG A 190 -19.22 7.96 -12.71
C ARG A 190 -19.95 6.65 -12.96
N ALA A 191 -19.25 5.52 -12.95
CA ALA A 191 -19.86 4.20 -13.15
C ALA A 191 -20.81 3.82 -12.00
N GLU A 192 -20.48 4.22 -10.77
CA GLU A 192 -21.28 3.97 -9.57
C GLU A 192 -22.31 5.09 -9.28
N ASN A 193 -22.33 6.16 -10.09
CA ASN A 193 -23.18 7.34 -9.90
C ASN A 193 -23.03 7.98 -8.51
N VAL A 194 -21.78 8.10 -8.04
CA VAL A 194 -21.42 8.74 -6.77
C VAL A 194 -20.45 9.91 -7.01
N ALA A 195 -20.32 10.78 -6.02
CA ALA A 195 -19.45 11.96 -6.13
C ALA A 195 -17.94 11.60 -6.09
N ASP A 196 -17.57 10.60 -5.29
CA ASP A 196 -16.19 10.12 -5.15
C ASP A 196 -16.19 8.66 -4.70
N VAL A 197 -15.09 7.95 -4.97
CA VAL A 197 -14.86 6.59 -4.44
C VAL A 197 -13.55 6.55 -3.67
N PRO A 198 -13.40 5.61 -2.71
CA PRO A 198 -12.13 5.42 -2.02
C PRO A 198 -10.98 5.08 -2.97
N ASN A 199 -9.75 5.44 -2.60
CA ASN A 199 -8.56 5.15 -3.43
C ASN A 199 -8.35 3.66 -3.67
N TRP A 200 -8.76 2.81 -2.71
CA TRP A 200 -8.71 1.36 -2.85
C TRP A 200 -9.72 0.80 -3.86
N ALA A 201 -10.62 1.60 -4.44
CA ALA A 201 -11.53 1.12 -5.48
C ALA A 201 -10.83 0.96 -6.83
N VAL A 202 -9.66 1.57 -7.00
CA VAL A 202 -8.89 1.53 -8.25
C VAL A 202 -7.51 0.94 -8.04
N ARG A 203 -6.83 0.65 -9.15
CA ARG A 203 -5.46 0.15 -9.18
C ARG A 203 -4.66 0.95 -10.22
N SER A 204 -3.86 1.91 -9.76
CA SER A 204 -2.94 2.71 -10.58
C SER A 204 -1.53 2.15 -10.57
N THR A 205 -0.70 2.56 -11.52
CA THR A 205 0.72 2.22 -11.58
C THR A 205 1.44 2.66 -10.32
N LEU A 206 1.15 3.85 -9.77
CA LEU A 206 1.72 4.31 -8.50
C LEU A 206 1.36 3.38 -7.33
N GLN A 207 0.10 2.95 -7.22
CA GLN A 207 -0.30 2.01 -6.16
C GLN A 207 0.43 0.67 -6.30
N ARG A 208 0.48 0.12 -7.52
CA ARG A 208 1.14 -1.16 -7.82
C ARG A 208 2.65 -1.10 -7.56
N LEU A 209 3.29 -0.02 -7.96
CA LEU A 209 4.69 0.28 -7.66
C LEU A 209 4.94 0.25 -6.14
N VAL A 210 4.17 1.01 -5.36
CA VAL A 210 4.31 1.03 -3.90
C VAL A 210 4.12 -0.37 -3.28
N GLN A 211 3.16 -1.15 -3.78
CA GLN A 211 2.93 -2.51 -3.30
C GLN A 211 4.11 -3.44 -3.58
N VAL A 212 4.73 -3.36 -4.77
CA VAL A 212 5.94 -4.13 -5.11
C VAL A 212 7.09 -3.76 -4.15
N LEU A 213 7.33 -2.47 -3.93
CA LEU A 213 8.40 -2.02 -3.01
C LEU A 213 8.15 -2.51 -1.58
N LYS A 214 6.91 -2.39 -1.08
CA LYS A 214 6.53 -2.88 0.24
C LYS A 214 6.70 -4.40 0.35
N TRP A 215 6.29 -5.15 -0.68
CA TRP A 215 6.38 -6.60 -0.69
C TRP A 215 7.84 -7.06 -0.61
N HIS A 216 8.71 -6.49 -1.44
CA HIS A 216 10.14 -6.77 -1.36
C HIS A 216 10.72 -6.39 0.00
N CYS A 217 10.36 -5.21 0.54
CA CYS A 217 10.83 -4.78 1.86
C CYS A 217 10.40 -5.77 2.95
N TYR A 218 9.18 -6.29 2.89
CA TYR A 218 8.68 -7.23 3.88
C TYR A 218 9.43 -8.57 3.83
N LEU A 219 9.78 -9.05 2.64
CA LEU A 219 10.62 -10.24 2.46
C LEU A 219 12.06 -10.03 2.95
N ASP A 220 12.67 -8.91 2.56
CA ASP A 220 14.06 -8.60 2.89
C ASP A 220 14.31 -8.44 4.40
N PHE A 221 13.31 -7.94 5.12
CA PHE A 221 13.34 -7.75 6.58
C PHE A 221 12.53 -8.80 7.35
N ALA A 222 12.22 -9.95 6.74
CA ALA A 222 11.44 -11.02 7.38
C ALA A 222 12.03 -11.45 8.73
N ASN A 223 13.36 -11.48 8.83
CA ASN A 223 14.12 -11.88 10.01
C ASN A 223 14.68 -10.68 10.80
N ASP A 224 14.37 -9.44 10.39
CA ASP A 224 14.83 -8.20 11.04
C ASP A 224 13.74 -7.13 11.02
N VAL A 225 12.59 -7.47 11.63
CA VAL A 225 11.39 -6.63 11.62
C VAL A 225 11.63 -5.28 12.32
N ASP A 226 12.51 -5.26 13.33
CA ASP A 226 12.80 -4.06 14.12
C ASP A 226 13.55 -2.98 13.34
N ASN A 227 14.36 -3.36 12.33
CA ASN A 227 15.06 -2.41 11.48
C ASN A 227 14.36 -2.16 10.14
N ARG A 228 13.22 -2.81 9.92
CA ARG A 228 12.43 -2.64 8.70
C ARG A 228 11.98 -1.18 8.53
N PRO A 229 12.21 -0.58 7.36
CA PRO A 229 11.69 0.75 7.05
C PRO A 229 10.17 0.83 7.23
N PRO A 230 9.63 1.93 7.79
CA PRO A 230 8.18 2.09 7.89
C PRO A 230 7.56 2.22 6.49
N SER A 231 6.42 1.57 6.27
CA SER A 231 5.74 1.59 4.96
C SER A 231 5.44 3.00 4.44
N VAL A 232 5.16 3.95 5.34
CA VAL A 232 4.90 5.35 4.97
C VAL A 232 6.14 6.03 4.39
N LEU A 233 7.36 5.67 4.82
CA LEU A 233 8.61 6.18 4.23
C LEU A 233 8.75 5.72 2.79
N ILE A 234 8.58 4.42 2.54
CA ILE A 234 8.64 3.83 1.19
C ILE A 234 7.59 4.49 0.29
N THR A 235 6.36 4.58 0.77
CA THR A 235 5.23 5.16 0.04
C THR A 235 5.48 6.63 -0.30
N THR A 236 5.98 7.42 0.65
CA THR A 236 6.24 8.85 0.49
C THR A 236 7.34 9.10 -0.54
N LEU A 237 8.48 8.40 -0.40
CA LEU A 237 9.60 8.55 -1.34
C LEU A 237 9.21 8.10 -2.75
N ALA A 238 8.52 6.97 -2.88
CA ALA A 238 8.06 6.47 -4.18
C ALA A 238 7.07 7.43 -4.83
N ALA A 239 6.11 7.96 -4.07
CA ALA A 239 5.15 8.94 -4.58
C ALA A 239 5.83 10.25 -4.95
N HIS A 240 6.87 10.70 -4.24
CA HIS A 240 7.66 11.86 -4.66
C HIS A 240 8.41 11.62 -5.97
N ALA A 241 9.06 10.47 -6.12
CA ALA A 241 9.84 10.13 -7.30
C ALA A 241 8.99 9.89 -8.56
N TYR A 242 7.77 9.38 -8.41
CA TYR A 242 6.89 9.03 -9.53
C TYR A 242 6.53 10.24 -10.43
N GLN A 243 6.79 10.15 -11.74
CA GLN A 243 6.59 11.24 -12.70
C GLN A 243 5.38 11.01 -13.63
N GLY A 244 4.54 10.01 -13.35
CA GLY A 244 3.35 9.71 -14.16
C GLY A 244 3.58 8.63 -15.22
N GLN A 245 4.56 7.76 -15.01
CA GLN A 245 4.82 6.59 -15.86
C GLN A 245 3.59 5.66 -15.88
N ASP A 246 3.20 5.20 -17.07
CA ASP A 246 2.02 4.32 -17.26
C ASP A 246 2.40 2.82 -17.32
N ASP A 247 3.69 2.48 -17.36
CA ASP A 247 4.20 1.10 -17.30
C ASP A 247 4.87 0.82 -15.94
N LEU A 248 4.53 -0.31 -15.30
CA LEU A 248 5.00 -0.62 -13.95
C LEU A 248 6.51 -0.91 -13.87
N GLY A 249 7.07 -1.63 -14.83
CA GLY A 249 8.49 -1.99 -14.85
C GLY A 249 9.36 -0.75 -15.05
N ASP A 250 9.00 0.10 -16.01
CA ASP A 250 9.68 1.38 -16.25
C ASP A 250 9.53 2.30 -15.02
N ALA A 251 8.33 2.38 -14.44
CA ALA A 251 8.10 3.15 -13.23
C ALA A 251 8.98 2.67 -12.05
N LEU A 252 9.15 1.36 -11.87
CA LEU A 252 10.01 0.81 -10.80
C LEU A 252 11.47 1.23 -10.98
N LEU A 253 12.01 1.11 -12.18
CA LEU A 253 13.40 1.47 -12.47
C LEU A 253 13.67 2.95 -12.18
N GLU A 254 12.82 3.83 -12.71
CA GLU A 254 12.99 5.28 -12.54
C GLU A 254 12.76 5.72 -11.09
N VAL A 255 11.69 5.22 -10.45
CA VAL A 255 11.35 5.62 -9.07
C VAL A 255 12.41 5.16 -8.08
N ILE A 256 12.90 3.92 -8.17
CA ILE A 256 13.91 3.41 -7.23
C ILE A 256 15.20 4.24 -7.32
N ASP A 257 15.61 4.63 -8.54
CA ASP A 257 16.79 5.47 -8.77
C ASP A 257 16.61 6.89 -8.21
N ASP A 258 15.40 7.45 -8.32
CA ASP A 258 15.09 8.82 -7.87
C ASP A 258 14.74 8.96 -6.38
N MET A 259 14.29 7.91 -5.70
CA MET A 259 13.91 7.94 -4.28
C MET A 259 14.96 8.61 -3.36
N PRO A 260 16.28 8.35 -3.48
CA PRO A 260 17.31 8.99 -2.67
C PRO A 260 17.30 10.52 -2.75
N ASN A 261 16.91 11.11 -3.89
CA ASN A 261 16.89 12.57 -4.09
C ASN A 261 15.87 13.29 -3.19
N PHE A 262 14.93 12.56 -2.61
CA PHE A 262 13.91 13.08 -1.71
C PHE A 262 14.26 12.93 -0.22
N ILE A 263 15.44 12.38 0.09
CA ILE A 263 15.98 12.31 1.43
C ILE A 263 16.86 13.55 1.65
N LYS A 264 16.40 14.47 2.50
CA LYS A 264 17.09 15.74 2.74
C LYS A 264 17.93 15.69 4.01
N THR A 265 18.88 16.62 4.10
CA THR A 265 19.62 16.92 5.33
C THR A 265 19.45 18.37 5.70
N SER A 266 19.27 18.64 7.01
CA SER A 266 19.23 19.99 7.55
C SER A 266 19.77 19.97 8.98
N ASN A 267 20.70 20.88 9.29
CA ASN A 267 21.35 20.97 10.61
C ASN A 267 21.90 19.62 11.11
N GLY A 268 22.51 18.84 10.21
CA GLY A 268 23.07 17.52 10.55
C GLY A 268 22.04 16.41 10.76
N ARG A 269 20.75 16.67 10.53
CA ARG A 269 19.65 15.69 10.67
C ARG A 269 19.09 15.29 9.32
N TRP A 270 18.74 14.01 9.18
CA TRP A 270 18.03 13.42 8.05
C TRP A 270 16.53 13.73 8.13
N LEU A 271 15.95 14.12 6.99
CA LEU A 271 14.57 14.55 6.87
C LEU A 271 13.88 13.90 5.67
N VAL A 272 12.73 13.29 5.95
CA VAL A 272 11.68 12.94 4.99
C VAL A 272 10.38 13.34 5.66
N LEU A 273 9.93 14.56 5.37
CA LEU A 273 8.79 15.16 6.07
C LEU A 273 7.48 14.66 5.47
N ASN A 274 6.45 14.52 6.30
CA ASN A 274 5.10 14.27 5.81
C ASN A 274 4.61 15.47 4.97
N PRO A 275 4.27 15.27 3.68
CA PRO A 275 3.79 16.35 2.80
C PRO A 275 2.53 17.04 3.29
N ALA A 276 1.73 16.37 4.10
CA ALA A 276 0.49 16.86 4.68
C ALA A 276 0.65 17.37 6.14
N GLN A 277 1.79 17.14 6.77
CA GLN A 277 2.09 17.60 8.14
C GLN A 277 3.62 17.69 8.36
N PRO A 278 4.28 18.80 7.96
CA PRO A 278 5.75 18.88 7.96
C PRO A 278 6.43 18.75 9.33
N LYS A 279 5.69 18.79 10.45
CA LYS A 279 6.21 18.48 11.79
C LYS A 279 6.50 16.99 11.99
N GLU A 280 5.92 16.12 11.17
CA GLU A 280 6.17 14.69 11.18
C GLU A 280 7.35 14.35 10.24
N ASN A 281 8.39 13.73 10.78
CA ASN A 281 9.55 13.27 10.03
C ASN A 281 9.59 11.74 10.03
N PHE A 282 9.41 11.11 8.86
CA PHE A 282 9.37 9.65 8.73
C PHE A 282 10.73 8.96 8.94
N VAL A 283 11.79 9.73 9.07
CA VAL A 283 13.16 9.25 9.37
C VAL A 283 13.70 9.84 10.68
N ASP A 284 12.82 10.21 11.61
CA ASP A 284 13.18 10.64 12.96
C ASP A 284 14.20 9.69 13.62
N LYS A 285 13.97 8.38 13.52
CA LYS A 285 14.83 7.31 14.07
C LYS A 285 16.22 7.23 13.44
N TRP A 286 16.44 7.78 12.25
CA TRP A 286 17.80 7.85 11.70
C TRP A 286 18.68 8.88 12.41
N ASN A 287 18.06 9.76 13.20
CA ASN A 287 18.73 10.84 13.93
C ASN A 287 18.96 10.50 15.41
N GLU A 288 18.54 9.32 15.86
CA GLU A 288 18.75 8.85 17.22
C GLU A 288 19.97 7.89 17.25
N PRO A 289 20.93 8.06 18.18
CA PRO A 289 22.17 7.27 18.17
C PRO A 289 21.96 5.74 18.18
N ASP A 290 20.94 5.26 18.90
CA ASP A 290 20.61 3.84 19.07
C ASP A 290 19.85 3.23 17.88
N THR A 291 19.30 4.05 16.99
CA THR A 291 18.57 3.58 15.79
C THR A 291 19.12 4.11 14.46
N ALA A 292 20.25 4.84 14.49
CA ALA A 292 20.86 5.43 13.30
C ALA A 292 21.27 4.41 12.23
N HIS A 293 21.58 3.16 12.62
CA HIS A 293 21.91 2.07 11.70
C HIS A 293 20.75 1.70 10.75
N ARG A 294 19.51 2.03 11.11
CA ARG A 294 18.33 1.82 10.24
C ARG A 294 18.43 2.54 8.90
N ARG A 295 19.18 3.66 8.83
CA ARG A 295 19.48 4.34 7.56
C ARG A 295 20.34 3.46 6.64
N GLN A 296 21.35 2.80 7.20
CA GLN A 296 22.21 1.89 6.45
C GLN A 296 21.41 0.67 5.99
N ALA A 297 20.54 0.15 6.84
CA ALA A 297 19.62 -0.94 6.49
C ALA A 297 18.70 -0.55 5.32
N PHE A 298 18.05 0.62 5.39
CA PHE A 298 17.23 1.18 4.30
C PHE A 298 18.02 1.31 2.99
N ASN A 299 19.21 1.93 3.03
CA ASN A 299 20.04 2.11 1.84
C ASN A 299 20.51 0.78 1.25
N SER A 300 20.73 -0.23 2.09
CA SER A 300 21.13 -1.57 1.64
C SER A 300 19.96 -2.28 0.97
N TRP A 301 18.76 -2.18 1.54
CA TRP A 301 17.54 -2.66 0.91
C TRP A 301 17.28 -1.98 -0.44
N LEU A 302 17.40 -0.65 -0.52
CA LEU A 302 17.16 0.11 -1.75
C LEU A 302 18.10 -0.33 -2.88
N ARG A 303 19.39 -0.56 -2.58
CA ARG A 303 20.33 -1.11 -3.56
C ARG A 303 19.99 -2.54 -3.99
N ARG A 304 19.50 -3.38 -3.08
CA ARG A 304 19.10 -4.76 -3.41
C ARG A 304 17.92 -4.77 -4.38
N ILE A 305 16.85 -4.06 -4.06
CA ILE A 305 15.69 -4.01 -4.94
C ILE A 305 16.01 -3.35 -6.29
N GLN A 306 16.86 -2.32 -6.31
CA GLN A 306 17.36 -1.74 -7.56
C GLN A 306 18.02 -2.81 -8.44
N HIS A 307 18.99 -3.54 -7.87
CA HIS A 307 19.71 -4.58 -8.58
C HIS A 307 18.79 -5.71 -9.09
N ASP A 308 17.82 -6.13 -8.29
CA ASP A 308 16.90 -7.21 -8.65
C ASP A 308 15.97 -6.81 -9.79
N ILE A 309 15.42 -5.59 -9.73
CA ILE A 309 14.54 -5.06 -10.79
C ILE A 309 15.33 -4.80 -12.07
N GLU A 310 16.54 -4.24 -12.00
CA GLU A 310 17.41 -4.05 -13.17
C GLU A 310 17.79 -5.40 -13.82
N THR A 311 18.15 -6.38 -12.99
CA THR A 311 18.49 -7.73 -13.47
C THR A 311 17.30 -8.41 -14.14
N ALA A 312 16.09 -8.26 -13.59
CA ALA A 312 14.88 -8.78 -14.21
C ALA A 312 14.52 -8.02 -15.49
N ALA A 313 14.63 -6.69 -15.50
CA ALA A 313 14.37 -5.85 -16.67
C ALA A 313 15.29 -6.21 -17.85
N ASN A 314 16.57 -6.47 -17.58
CA ASN A 314 17.53 -6.94 -18.58
C ASN A 314 17.22 -8.34 -19.13
N ALA A 315 16.33 -9.09 -18.49
CA ALA A 315 15.86 -10.42 -18.93
C ALA A 315 14.47 -10.42 -19.55
N ARG A 316 13.81 -9.26 -19.70
CA ARG A 316 12.39 -9.21 -20.08
C ARG A 316 12.05 -9.92 -21.39
N ASP A 317 13.03 -10.02 -22.29
CA ASP A 317 12.89 -10.67 -23.59
C ASP A 317 13.28 -12.18 -23.56
N SER A 318 13.70 -12.70 -22.42
CA SER A 318 14.21 -14.07 -22.26
C SER A 318 13.13 -15.11 -21.90
N GLY A 319 11.89 -14.68 -21.68
CA GLY A 319 10.78 -15.56 -21.27
C GLY A 319 10.37 -15.37 -19.81
N LEU A 320 9.15 -15.81 -19.50
CA LEU A 320 8.52 -15.61 -18.20
C LEU A 320 9.12 -16.50 -17.10
N ASP A 321 9.52 -17.71 -17.47
CA ASP A 321 10.26 -18.65 -16.62
C ASP A 321 11.58 -18.04 -16.14
N VAL A 322 12.33 -17.41 -17.04
CA VAL A 322 13.58 -16.71 -16.70
C VAL A 322 13.32 -15.54 -15.74
N LEU A 323 12.24 -14.78 -15.95
CA LEU A 323 11.86 -13.69 -15.05
C LEU A 323 11.48 -14.19 -13.66
N VAL A 324 10.69 -15.26 -13.58
CA VAL A 324 10.32 -15.90 -12.30
C VAL A 324 11.57 -16.36 -11.58
N ASP A 325 12.48 -17.07 -12.26
CA ASP A 325 13.69 -17.59 -11.62
C ASP A 325 14.63 -16.47 -11.16
N ARG A 326 14.77 -15.38 -11.94
CA ARG A 326 15.58 -14.20 -11.53
C ARG A 326 15.02 -13.50 -10.30
N LEU A 327 13.70 -13.29 -10.24
CA LEU A 327 13.06 -12.59 -9.13
C LEU A 327 12.89 -13.49 -7.89
N SER A 328 12.85 -14.82 -8.05
CA SER A 328 12.65 -15.76 -6.94
C SER A 328 13.79 -15.79 -5.91
N GLY A 329 14.90 -15.10 -6.17
CA GLY A 329 15.97 -14.93 -5.18
C GLY A 329 15.58 -14.01 -4.02
N THR A 330 14.69 -13.04 -4.26
CA THR A 330 14.28 -12.03 -3.27
C THR A 330 12.78 -11.86 -3.12
N PHE A 331 12.01 -12.24 -4.14
CA PHE A 331 10.55 -12.32 -4.10
C PHE A 331 10.05 -13.74 -3.85
N ASP A 332 8.80 -13.88 -3.39
CA ASP A 332 8.17 -15.19 -3.19
C ASP A 332 7.91 -15.90 -4.54
N ARG A 333 8.58 -17.04 -4.74
CA ARG A 333 8.47 -17.86 -5.96
C ARG A 333 7.04 -18.35 -6.21
N GLY A 334 6.29 -18.69 -5.16
CA GLY A 334 4.92 -19.19 -5.29
C GLY A 334 3.98 -18.14 -5.86
N VAL A 335 4.06 -16.91 -5.34
CA VAL A 335 3.31 -15.75 -5.83
C VAL A 335 3.71 -15.42 -7.26
N LEU A 336 5.01 -15.37 -7.56
CA LEU A 336 5.50 -15.13 -8.92
C LEU A 336 5.02 -16.19 -9.92
N ALA A 337 5.15 -17.48 -9.57
CA ALA A 337 4.72 -18.57 -10.43
C ALA A 337 3.21 -18.55 -10.68
N LYS A 338 2.41 -18.22 -9.65
CA LYS A 338 0.95 -18.07 -9.79
C LYS A 338 0.59 -16.86 -10.67
N SER A 339 1.29 -15.74 -10.53
CA SER A 339 1.14 -14.57 -11.41
C SER A 339 1.47 -14.93 -12.86
N ALA A 340 2.60 -15.60 -13.07
CA ALA A 340 3.04 -16.08 -14.38
C ALA A 340 1.99 -17.00 -15.03
N ALA A 341 1.44 -17.95 -14.27
CA ALA A 341 0.39 -18.85 -14.74
C ALA A 341 -0.91 -18.09 -15.09
N ASN A 342 -1.32 -17.13 -14.27
CA ASN A 342 -2.50 -16.29 -14.54
C ASN A 342 -2.32 -15.48 -15.84
N TRP A 343 -1.13 -14.91 -16.04
CA TRP A 343 -0.79 -14.15 -17.23
C TRP A 343 -0.74 -15.03 -18.49
N ALA A 344 -0.16 -16.24 -18.39
CA ALA A 344 -0.15 -17.21 -19.48
C ALA A 344 -1.57 -17.60 -19.92
N ARG A 345 -2.48 -17.89 -18.97
CA ARG A 345 -3.90 -18.17 -19.28
C ARG A 345 -4.58 -17.00 -19.99
N THR A 346 -4.40 -15.78 -19.47
CA THR A 346 -4.96 -14.56 -20.07
C THR A 346 -4.47 -14.36 -21.51
N THR A 347 -3.18 -14.65 -21.76
CA THR A 347 -2.58 -14.55 -23.10
C THR A 347 -3.17 -15.58 -24.06
N VAL A 348 -3.42 -16.81 -23.58
CA VAL A 348 -4.10 -17.86 -24.36
C VAL A 348 -5.53 -17.43 -24.71
N ASP A 349 -6.28 -16.88 -23.76
CA ASP A 349 -7.66 -16.41 -23.98
C ASP A 349 -7.72 -15.26 -24.99
N LEU A 350 -6.83 -14.27 -24.87
CA LEU A 350 -6.72 -13.16 -25.83
C LEU A 350 -6.35 -13.65 -27.23
N ARG A 351 -5.51 -14.67 -27.35
CA ARG A 351 -5.20 -15.32 -28.63
C ARG A 351 -6.43 -16.02 -29.20
N GLY A 352 -7.17 -16.77 -28.38
CA GLY A 352 -8.43 -17.41 -28.78
C GLY A 352 -9.46 -16.41 -29.31
N GLN A 353 -9.52 -15.22 -28.71
CA GLN A 353 -10.38 -14.11 -29.13
C GLN A 353 -9.83 -13.31 -30.33
N ARG A 354 -8.68 -13.69 -30.91
CA ARG A 354 -7.96 -12.96 -31.98
C ARG A 354 -7.61 -11.50 -31.62
N ARG A 355 -7.45 -11.22 -30.33
CA ARG A 355 -7.07 -9.89 -29.80
C ARG A 355 -5.58 -9.77 -29.50
N LEU A 356 -4.84 -10.88 -29.52
CA LEU A 356 -3.39 -10.91 -29.38
C LEU A 356 -2.70 -10.87 -30.75
N GLY A 357 -1.79 -9.92 -30.93
CA GLY A 357 -0.99 -9.76 -32.13
C GLY A 357 0.48 -9.48 -31.83
N ILE A 358 1.28 -9.41 -32.90
CA ILE A 358 2.69 -9.02 -32.87
C ILE A 358 2.82 -7.67 -33.58
N ALA A 359 3.52 -6.73 -32.95
CA ALA A 359 3.86 -5.44 -33.54
C ALA A 359 4.83 -5.62 -34.72
N SER A 360 4.53 -4.97 -35.83
CA SER A 360 5.42 -4.93 -37.00
C SER A 360 6.69 -4.14 -36.68
N GLY A 361 7.86 -4.77 -36.82
CA GLY A 361 9.18 -4.15 -36.64
C GLY A 361 9.89 -4.49 -35.33
N THR A 362 9.16 -4.67 -34.23
CA THR A 362 9.75 -4.99 -32.91
C THR A 362 9.55 -6.44 -32.48
N GLY A 363 8.58 -7.16 -33.06
CA GLY A 363 8.27 -8.53 -32.65
C GLY A 363 7.56 -8.63 -31.28
N ALA A 364 7.26 -7.49 -30.65
CA ALA A 364 6.64 -7.44 -29.34
C ALA A 364 5.16 -7.88 -29.37
N LEU A 365 4.70 -8.49 -28.27
CA LEU A 365 3.30 -8.83 -28.07
C LEU A 365 2.48 -7.55 -27.85
N VAL A 366 1.38 -7.43 -28.59
CA VAL A 366 0.44 -6.31 -28.50
C VAL A 366 -0.99 -6.81 -28.40
N ILE A 367 -1.81 -6.07 -27.66
CA ILE A 367 -3.26 -6.28 -27.59
C ILE A 367 -3.93 -5.31 -28.59
N GLY A 368 -4.73 -5.83 -29.53
CA GLY A 368 -5.43 -5.03 -30.54
C GLY A 368 -4.83 -5.15 -31.95
N SER A 369 -4.53 -4.02 -32.59
CA SER A 369 -4.09 -3.95 -34.00
C SER A 369 -2.62 -4.40 -34.17
N GLY A 370 -2.40 -5.71 -34.23
CA GLY A 370 -1.13 -6.34 -34.60
C GLY A 370 -1.35 -7.51 -35.56
N ARG A 371 -0.29 -8.04 -36.18
CA ARG A 371 -0.40 -9.28 -36.96
C ARG A 371 -0.83 -10.42 -36.01
N PRO A 372 -1.89 -11.19 -36.29
CA PRO A 372 -2.34 -12.25 -35.39
C PRO A 372 -1.20 -13.20 -35.04
N THR A 373 -0.99 -13.51 -33.76
CA THR A 373 -0.01 -14.53 -33.37
C THR A 373 -0.44 -15.89 -33.93
N PRO A 374 0.42 -16.62 -34.66
CA PRO A 374 0.10 -17.97 -35.11
C PRO A 374 -0.21 -18.90 -33.92
N PRO A 375 -1.11 -19.88 -34.05
CA PRO A 375 -1.30 -20.90 -33.04
C PRO A 375 0.00 -21.70 -32.84
N HIS A 376 0.33 -22.07 -31.59
CA HIS A 376 1.41 -23.03 -31.35
C HIS A 376 0.96 -24.40 -31.85
N GLY A 377 1.58 -24.88 -32.93
CA GLY A 377 1.58 -26.30 -33.27
C GLY A 377 2.75 -26.97 -32.56
N PHE A 378 2.53 -28.13 -31.95
CA PHE A 378 3.62 -29.01 -31.55
C PHE A 378 4.33 -29.44 -32.85
N TYR A 379 5.59 -29.01 -33.03
CA TYR A 379 6.44 -29.19 -34.22
C TYR A 379 5.96 -28.53 -35.53
N GLY A 380 6.51 -27.35 -35.84
CA GLY A 380 7.12 -27.03 -37.14
C GLY A 380 6.34 -27.21 -38.46
N ARG A 381 5.04 -27.50 -38.46
CA ARG A 381 4.24 -27.53 -39.69
C ARG A 381 3.49 -26.21 -39.84
N GLY A 382 4.09 -25.32 -40.63
CA GLY A 382 3.38 -24.19 -41.21
C GLY A 382 2.13 -24.69 -41.95
N ARG A 383 1.04 -23.94 -41.85
CA ARG A 383 -0.16 -24.18 -42.65
C ARG A 383 0.19 -23.99 -44.14
N ALA A 384 -0.28 -24.92 -44.96
CA ALA A 384 -0.43 -24.71 -46.40
C ALA A 384 -1.50 -23.64 -46.69
#